data_AF-A0A0V1Q3R1-F1
#
_entry.id   AF-A0A0V1Q3R1-F1
#
_cell.length_a   1.000
_cell.length_b   1.000
_cell.length_c   1.000
_cell.angle_alpha   90.00
_cell.angle_beta   90.00
_cell.angle_gamma   90.00
#
_symmetry.space_group_name_H-M   'P 1'
#
loop_
_entity.id
_entity.type
_entity.pdbx_description
1 polymer ?
#
loop_
_entity_poly.entity_id
_entity_poly.type
_entity_poly.pdbx_seq_one_letter_code
_entity_poly.pdbx_strand_id
1 'polypeptide(L)'
;MEANTASQEDIKLPIASISDVLTLEVIENHLDSLSSDQLSELYAKHLPESTSPTKHDILDVVRSGFFQQSTNKLSELLREGNGAGYLLAQSLKYSYQGEGIESFLNGVRELGIKEEKEKEQKKENHSTDSKNEDDINQ
;
A
#
# COMPACT_ATOMS: atom_id res chain seq x y z
N MET A 1 20.46 -1.52 -46.00
CA MET A 1 19.53 -2.22 -45.10
C MET A 1 19.44 -1.38 -43.85
N GLU A 2 18.45 -0.51 -43.78
CA GLU A 2 18.26 0.38 -42.63
C GLU A 2 17.34 -0.31 -41.63
N ALA A 3 17.81 -0.44 -40.38
CA ALA A 3 17.07 -1.04 -39.29
C ALA A 3 16.00 -0.04 -38.80
N ASN A 4 14.73 -0.45 -38.91
CA ASN A 4 13.60 0.32 -38.41
C ASN A 4 13.47 0.05 -36.90
N THR A 5 14.10 0.89 -36.08
CA THR A 5 13.96 0.85 -34.62
C THR A 5 12.60 1.45 -34.25
N ALA A 6 11.56 0.62 -34.23
CA ALA A 6 10.27 1.01 -33.71
C ALA A 6 10.42 1.26 -32.20
N SER A 7 10.33 2.53 -31.81
CA SER A 7 10.20 2.95 -30.42
C SER A 7 8.98 2.24 -29.80
N GLN A 8 9.20 1.43 -28.76
CA GLN A 8 8.11 0.92 -27.94
C GLN A 8 7.47 2.13 -27.23
N GLU A 9 6.40 2.66 -27.80
CA GLU A 9 5.50 3.54 -27.06
C GLU A 9 4.86 2.70 -25.96
N ASP A 10 5.12 3.05 -24.70
CA ASP A 10 4.47 2.45 -23.53
C ASP A 10 2.96 2.67 -23.65
N ILE A 11 2.24 1.66 -24.14
CA ILE A 11 0.79 1.65 -24.18
C ILE A 11 0.29 1.72 -22.74
N LYS A 12 -0.15 2.90 -22.30
CA LYS A 12 -0.83 3.08 -21.01
C LYS A 12 -2.22 2.47 -21.12
N LEU A 13 -2.31 1.18 -20.83
CA LEU A 13 -3.59 0.51 -20.68
C LEU A 13 -4.31 1.08 -19.44
N PRO A 14 -5.64 1.32 -19.53
CA PRO A 14 -6.42 1.78 -18.40
C PRO A 14 -6.45 0.71 -17.30
N ILE A 15 -6.40 1.13 -16.04
CA ILE A 15 -6.49 0.23 -14.89
C ILE A 15 -7.95 -0.21 -14.73
N ALA A 16 -8.23 -1.48 -15.02
CA ALA A 16 -9.60 -2.03 -15.01
C ALA A 16 -9.94 -2.75 -13.70
N SER A 17 -8.91 -3.18 -12.95
CA SER A 17 -8.99 -3.89 -11.68
C SER A 17 -7.87 -3.48 -10.74
N ILE A 18 -8.08 -3.62 -9.43
CA ILE A 18 -7.02 -3.49 -8.42
C ILE A 18 -5.89 -4.51 -8.69
N SER A 19 -6.25 -5.71 -9.16
CA SER A 19 -5.29 -6.78 -9.46
C SER A 19 -4.35 -6.46 -10.63
N ASP A 20 -4.68 -5.46 -11.46
CA ASP A 20 -3.79 -5.00 -12.55
C ASP A 20 -2.55 -4.28 -12.00
N VAL A 21 -2.63 -3.76 -10.78
CA VAL A 21 -1.54 -3.04 -10.09
C VAL A 21 -0.97 -3.88 -8.95
N LEU A 22 -1.82 -4.53 -8.15
CA LEU A 22 -1.42 -5.41 -7.06
C LEU A 22 -1.17 -6.84 -7.58
N THR A 23 -0.22 -6.97 -8.51
CA THR A 23 0.19 -8.28 -9.01
C THR A 23 0.91 -9.07 -7.91
N LEU A 24 0.91 -10.40 -8.04
CA LEU A 24 1.62 -11.26 -7.10
C LEU A 24 3.12 -10.90 -7.03
N GLU A 25 3.74 -10.57 -8.16
CA GLU A 25 5.13 -10.15 -8.22
C GLU A 25 5.39 -8.85 -7.43
N VAL A 26 4.52 -7.84 -7.57
CA VAL A 26 4.62 -6.60 -6.81
C VAL A 26 4.52 -6.87 -5.31
N ILE A 27 3.58 -7.73 -4.91
CA ILE A 27 3.40 -8.11 -3.50
C ILE A 27 4.62 -8.89 -2.99
N GLU A 28 5.12 -9.87 -3.76
CA GLU A 28 6.29 -10.66 -3.40
C GLU A 28 7.53 -9.78 -3.18
N ASN A 29 7.80 -8.87 -4.12
CA ASN A 29 8.90 -7.92 -4.02
C ASN A 29 8.77 -6.99 -2.81
N HIS A 30 7.54 -6.55 -2.49
CA HIS A 30 7.31 -5.75 -1.29
C HIS A 30 7.58 -6.56 -0.02
N LEU A 31 7.07 -7.78 0.09
CA LEU A 31 7.30 -8.62 1.26
C LEU A 31 8.79 -8.98 1.43
N ASP A 32 9.55 -9.10 0.33
CA ASP A 32 11.00 -9.30 0.36
C ASP A 32 11.79 -8.10 0.89
N SER A 33 11.24 -6.88 0.77
CA SER A 33 11.87 -5.68 1.31
C SER A 33 11.71 -5.49 2.82
N LEU A 34 10.87 -6.32 3.46
CA LEU A 34 10.48 -6.17 4.87
C LEU A 34 11.19 -7.18 5.76
N SER A 35 11.58 -6.73 6.96
CA SER A 35 12.05 -7.62 8.02
C SER A 35 10.88 -8.39 8.66
N SER A 36 11.18 -9.49 9.37
CA SER A 36 10.15 -10.26 10.08
C SER A 36 9.36 -9.42 11.09
N ASP A 37 10.02 -8.47 11.77
CA ASP A 37 9.35 -7.58 12.73
C ASP A 37 8.40 -6.62 12.01
N GLN A 38 8.81 -6.10 10.85
CA GLN A 38 7.97 -5.23 10.03
C GLN A 38 6.76 -5.98 9.45
N LEU A 39 6.93 -7.24 9.02
CA LEU A 39 5.82 -8.09 8.56
C LEU A 39 4.78 -8.27 9.67
N SER A 40 5.23 -8.54 10.90
CA SER A 40 4.36 -8.69 12.06
C SER A 40 3.62 -7.39 12.38
N GLU A 41 4.34 -6.27 12.46
CA GLU A 41 3.75 -4.95 12.75
C GLU A 41 2.68 -4.54 11.74
N LEU A 42 2.95 -4.78 10.44
CA LEU A 42 2.07 -4.34 9.36
C LEU A 42 0.88 -5.27 9.15
N TYR A 43 1.07 -6.59 9.22
CA TYR A 43 0.07 -7.55 8.72
C TYR A 43 -0.60 -8.40 9.79
N ALA A 44 0.00 -8.63 10.97
CA ALA A 44 -0.51 -9.62 11.92
C ALA A 44 -1.98 -9.39 12.32
N LYS A 45 -2.39 -8.13 12.49
CA LYS A 45 -3.78 -7.76 12.86
C LYS A 45 -4.80 -7.87 11.73
N HIS A 46 -4.34 -8.08 10.49
CA HIS A 46 -5.17 -8.14 9.29
C HIS A 46 -5.24 -9.53 8.69
N LEU A 47 -4.40 -10.45 9.16
CA LEU A 47 -4.41 -11.84 8.75
C LEU A 47 -5.51 -12.63 9.49
N PRO A 48 -6.00 -13.73 8.91
CA PRO A 48 -6.84 -14.67 9.64
C PRO A 48 -6.14 -15.17 10.91
N GLU A 49 -6.88 -15.39 11.99
CA GLU A 49 -6.34 -15.75 13.32
C GLU A 49 -5.40 -16.96 13.32
N SER A 50 -5.56 -17.87 12.36
CA SER A 50 -4.75 -19.08 12.21
C SER A 50 -3.48 -18.90 11.36
N THR A 51 -3.18 -17.68 10.91
CA THR A 51 -2.10 -17.39 9.94
C THR A 51 -0.97 -16.67 10.63
N SER A 52 0.26 -17.17 10.49
CA SER A 52 1.43 -16.46 11.03
C SER A 52 1.82 -15.30 10.10
N PRO A 53 2.37 -14.19 10.62
CA PRO A 53 2.77 -13.04 9.81
C PRO A 53 4.12 -13.27 9.13
N THR A 54 4.28 -14.40 8.44
CA THR A 54 5.47 -14.72 7.65
C THR A 54 5.22 -14.41 6.17
N LYS A 55 6.28 -14.14 5.40
CA LYS A 55 6.17 -13.92 3.95
C LYS A 55 5.38 -15.05 3.27
N HIS A 56 5.69 -16.30 3.60
CA HIS A 56 5.06 -17.47 3.00
C HIS A 56 3.55 -17.49 3.25
N ASP A 57 3.16 -17.35 4.52
CA ASP A 57 1.75 -17.43 4.92
C ASP A 57 0.93 -16.24 4.41
N ILE A 58 1.52 -15.04 4.37
CA ILE A 58 0.89 -13.85 3.77
C ILE A 58 0.62 -14.09 2.29
N LEU A 59 1.58 -14.65 1.55
CA LEU A 59 1.40 -14.96 0.13
C LEU A 59 0.32 -16.03 -0.08
N ASP A 60 0.21 -17.01 0.80
CA ASP A 60 -0.83 -18.02 0.71
C ASP A 60 -2.22 -17.43 0.96
N VAL A 61 -2.35 -16.44 1.86
CA VAL A 61 -3.59 -15.66 2.00
C VAL A 61 -3.90 -14.87 0.73
N VAL A 62 -2.92 -14.19 0.14
CA VAL A 62 -3.10 -13.43 -1.11
C VAL A 62 -3.51 -14.34 -2.27
N ARG A 63 -2.96 -15.55 -2.35
CA ARG A 63 -3.30 -16.55 -3.37
C ARG A 63 -4.63 -17.26 -3.08
N SER A 64 -5.18 -17.11 -1.88
CA SER A 64 -6.42 -17.77 -1.50
C SER A 64 -7.59 -17.29 -2.36
N GLY A 65 -8.54 -18.20 -2.63
CA GLY A 65 -9.75 -17.87 -3.38
C GLY A 65 -10.57 -16.76 -2.70
N PHE A 66 -10.54 -16.69 -1.37
CA PHE A 66 -11.26 -15.66 -0.61
C PHE A 66 -10.70 -14.26 -0.87
N PHE A 67 -9.38 -14.09 -0.81
CA PHE A 67 -8.73 -12.81 -1.09
C PHE A 67 -8.99 -12.38 -2.54
N GLN A 68 -8.80 -13.28 -3.50
CA GLN A 68 -9.02 -13.00 -4.92
C GLN A 68 -10.47 -12.58 -5.22
N GLN A 69 -11.46 -13.27 -4.63
CA GLN A 69 -12.88 -12.90 -4.77
C GLN A 69 -13.18 -11.53 -4.15
N SER A 70 -12.60 -11.25 -2.98
CA SER A 70 -12.80 -9.97 -2.28
C SER A 70 -12.21 -8.81 -3.07
N THR A 71 -10.99 -8.97 -3.61
CA THR A 71 -10.33 -7.97 -4.45
C THR A 71 -11.09 -7.70 -5.75
N ASN A 72 -11.58 -8.76 -6.40
CA ASN A 72 -12.43 -8.62 -7.59
C ASN A 72 -13.73 -7.90 -7.25
N LYS A 73 -14.37 -8.24 -6.14
CA LYS A 73 -15.62 -7.59 -5.72
C LYS A 73 -15.42 -6.11 -5.40
N LEU A 74 -14.32 -5.76 -4.74
CA LEU A 74 -13.97 -4.36 -4.49
C LEU A 74 -13.75 -3.60 -5.79
N SER A 75 -13.04 -4.21 -6.75
CA SER A 75 -12.80 -3.62 -8.07
C SER A 75 -14.10 -3.36 -8.83
N GLU A 76 -15.07 -4.29 -8.76
CA GLU A 76 -16.42 -4.09 -9.33
C GLU A 76 -17.13 -2.91 -8.67
N LEU A 77 -17.18 -2.86 -7.34
CA LEU A 77 -17.88 -1.80 -6.59
C LEU A 77 -17.29 -0.41 -6.87
N LEU A 78 -15.96 -0.32 -6.98
CA LEU A 78 -15.28 0.92 -7.36
C LEU A 78 -15.62 1.33 -8.79
N ARG A 79 -15.68 0.37 -9.72
CA ARG A 79 -16.01 0.63 -11.14
C ARG A 79 -17.47 1.04 -11.34
N GLU A 80 -18.38 0.49 -10.54
CA GLU A 80 -19.80 0.87 -10.56
C GLU A 80 -20.01 2.35 -10.20
N GLY A 81 -19.10 2.96 -9.43
CA GLY A 81 -19.14 4.38 -9.10
C GLY A 81 -20.30 4.79 -8.20
N ASN A 82 -20.87 3.84 -7.46
CA ASN A 82 -22.05 4.04 -6.61
C ASN A 82 -21.70 4.52 -5.18
N GLY A 83 -20.66 5.37 -5.04
CA GLY A 83 -20.24 5.94 -3.76
C GLY A 83 -19.21 5.13 -2.97
N ALA A 84 -18.70 4.04 -3.53
CA ALA A 84 -17.67 3.21 -2.90
C ALA A 84 -16.37 4.00 -2.67
N GLY A 85 -15.97 4.84 -3.65
CA GLY A 85 -14.79 5.68 -3.53
C GLY A 85 -14.92 6.70 -2.42
N TYR A 86 -16.08 7.35 -2.30
CA TYR A 86 -16.37 8.29 -1.21
C TYR A 86 -16.32 7.61 0.16
N LEU A 87 -16.96 6.45 0.30
CA LEU A 87 -16.98 5.71 1.56
C LEU A 87 -15.56 5.34 2.01
N LEU A 88 -14.73 4.82 1.10
CA LEU A 88 -13.36 4.43 1.39
C LEU A 88 -12.49 5.63 1.80
N ALA A 89 -12.66 6.79 1.15
CA ALA A 89 -11.96 8.02 1.52
C ALA A 89 -12.27 8.44 2.97
N GLN A 90 -13.54 8.35 3.38
CA GLN A 90 -13.93 8.65 4.76
C GLN A 90 -13.38 7.62 5.77
N SER A 91 -13.46 6.33 5.44
CA SER A 91 -13.00 5.25 6.32
C SER A 91 -11.47 5.26 6.51
N LEU A 92 -10.72 5.46 5.42
CA LEU A 92 -9.27 5.47 5.41
C LEU A 92 -8.67 6.87 5.67
N LYS A 93 -9.52 7.88 5.84
CA LYS A 93 -9.15 9.26 6.20
C LYS A 93 -8.20 9.93 5.21
N TYR A 94 -8.42 9.72 3.92
CA TYR A 94 -7.74 10.45 2.84
C TYR A 94 -8.71 11.38 2.10
N SER A 95 -8.18 12.34 1.35
CA SER A 95 -8.97 13.30 0.58
C SER A 95 -9.74 12.59 -0.54
N TYR A 96 -11.06 12.72 -0.59
CA TYR A 96 -11.85 12.12 -1.67
C TYR A 96 -11.46 12.71 -3.04
N GLN A 97 -11.07 11.85 -3.98
CA GLN A 97 -10.57 12.25 -5.31
C GLN A 97 -11.54 11.91 -6.47
N GLY A 98 -12.73 11.41 -6.18
CA GLY A 98 -13.69 10.92 -7.18
C GLY A 98 -13.97 9.44 -7.05
N GLU A 99 -14.87 8.94 -7.89
CA GLU A 99 -15.21 7.52 -7.99
C GLU A 99 -14.26 6.79 -8.96
N GLY A 100 -14.32 5.46 -8.95
CA GLY A 100 -13.49 4.63 -9.81
C GLY A 100 -12.19 4.15 -9.17
N ILE A 101 -11.57 3.17 -9.82
CA ILE A 101 -10.35 2.50 -9.33
C ILE A 101 -9.17 3.47 -9.32
N GLU A 102 -9.02 4.31 -10.36
CA GLU A 102 -7.92 5.28 -10.42
C GLU A 102 -7.97 6.30 -9.27
N SER A 103 -9.14 6.88 -9.01
CA SER A 103 -9.35 7.84 -7.91
C SER A 103 -9.04 7.20 -6.55
N PHE A 104 -9.44 5.94 -6.35
CA PHE A 104 -9.11 5.17 -5.16
C PHE A 104 -7.59 4.94 -5.03
N LEU A 105 -6.93 4.44 -6.07
CA LEU A 105 -5.49 4.17 -6.03
C LEU A 105 -4.65 5.44 -5.81
N ASN A 106 -5.06 6.56 -6.40
CA ASN A 106 -4.40 7.85 -6.17
C ASN A 106 -4.59 8.34 -4.73
N GLY A 107 -5.77 8.17 -4.14
CA GLY A 107 -6.03 8.48 -2.74
C GLY A 107 -5.19 7.64 -1.77
N VAL A 108 -5.10 6.32 -2.02
CA VAL A 108 -4.25 5.42 -1.23
C VAL A 108 -2.76 5.78 -1.37
N ARG A 109 -2.31 6.13 -2.58
CA ARG A 109 -0.92 6.59 -2.81
C ARG A 109 -0.62 7.88 -2.04
N GLU A 110 -1.53 8.86 -2.06
CA GLU A 110 -1.37 10.10 -1.30
C GLU A 110 -1.28 9.83 0.20
N LEU A 111 -2.11 8.91 0.72
CA LEU A 111 -2.09 8.49 2.11
C LEU A 111 -0.73 7.88 2.49
N GLY A 112 -0.20 6.95 1.68
CA GLY A 112 1.10 6.33 1.93
C GLY A 112 2.25 7.36 1.97
N ILE A 113 2.29 8.29 1.01
CA ILE A 113 3.30 9.36 0.97
C ILE A 113 3.20 10.26 2.21
N LYS A 114 1.98 10.55 2.67
CA LYS A 114 1.76 11.37 3.87
C LYS A 114 2.27 10.66 5.13
N GLU A 115 1.97 9.37 5.29
CA GLU A 115 2.44 8.57 6.42
C GLU A 115 3.96 8.46 6.47
N GLU A 116 4.64 8.33 5.33
CA GLU A 116 6.10 8.33 5.25
C GLU A 116 6.69 9.67 5.71
N LYS A 117 6.18 10.80 5.20
CA LYS A 117 6.62 12.14 5.60
C LYS A 117 6.43 12.41 7.09
N GLU A 118 5.32 11.95 7.67
CA GLU A 118 5.06 12.09 9.10
C GLU A 118 6.02 11.24 9.96
N LYS A 119 6.45 10.07 9.46
CA LYS A 119 7.47 9.23 10.13
C LYS A 119 8.86 9.88 10.09
N GLU A 120 9.21 10.56 9.01
CA GLU A 120 10.49 11.27 8.87
C GLU A 120 10.58 12.49 9.80
N GLN A 121 9.54 13.33 9.85
CA GLN A 121 9.52 14.52 10.72
C GLN A 121 9.57 14.19 12.22
N LYS A 122 9.00 13.04 12.64
CA LYS A 122 9.08 12.58 14.03
C LYS A 122 10.48 12.11 14.42
N LYS A 123 11.28 11.59 13.48
CA LYS A 123 12.68 11.19 13.73
C LYS A 123 13.61 12.40 13.87
N GLU A 124 13.36 13.46 13.12
CA GLU A 124 14.13 14.71 13.24
C GLU A 124 13.88 15.42 14.57
N ASN A 125 12.63 15.50 15.04
CA ASN A 125 12.29 16.20 16.28
C ASN A 125 12.71 15.46 17.57
N HIS A 126 12.97 14.15 17.52
CA HIS A 126 13.43 13.39 18.70
C HIS A 126 14.95 13.46 18.91
N SER A 127 15.72 13.96 17.94
CA SER A 127 17.19 13.97 17.99
C SER A 127 17.78 15.23 18.68
N THR A 128 16.97 16.21 19.06
CA THR A 128 17.45 17.49 19.64
C THR A 128 17.27 17.65 21.15
N ASP A 129 16.65 16.70 21.86
CA ASP A 129 16.24 16.88 23.26
C ASP A 129 16.91 15.91 24.26
N SER A 130 18.14 15.48 24.00
CA SER A 130 18.87 14.57 24.92
C SER A 130 20.31 14.98 25.24
N LYS A 131 20.61 16.27 25.15
CA LYS A 131 21.87 16.82 25.70
C LYS A 131 21.53 18.06 26.52
N ASN A 132 21.26 17.90 27.82
CA ASN A 132 21.50 18.91 28.87
C ASN A 132 20.91 18.47 30.23
N GLU A 133 21.26 17.31 30.78
CA GLU A 133 21.04 17.05 32.22
C GLU A 133 22.14 16.13 32.75
N ASP A 134 23.39 16.59 32.81
CA ASP A 134 24.48 15.86 33.49
C ASP A 134 25.59 16.79 34.04
N ASP A 135 25.28 18.03 34.42
CA ASP A 135 26.28 18.94 35.00
C ASP A 135 25.68 19.91 36.05
N ILE A 136 25.00 19.39 37.08
CA ILE A 136 24.83 20.13 38.36
C ILE A 136 24.88 19.14 39.53
N ASN A 137 26.09 18.75 39.93
CA ASN A 137 26.42 18.47 41.34
C ASN A 137 27.94 18.44 41.54
N GLN A 138 28.49 19.58 41.98
CA GLN A 138 29.72 19.66 42.76
C GLN A 138 29.50 20.59 43.94
#